data_AF-A0A1I5B1J3-F1
#
_entry.id   AF-A0A1I5B1J3-F1
#
_cell.length_a   1.000
_cell.length_b   1.000
_cell.length_c   1.000
_cell.angle_alpha   90.00
_cell.angle_beta   90.00
_cell.angle_gamma   90.00
#
_symmetry.space_group_name_H-M   'P 1'
#
loop_
_entity.id
_entity.type
_entity.pdbx_description
1 polymer ?
#
loop_
_entity_poly.entity_id
_entity_poly.type
_entity_poly.pdbx_seq_one_letter_code
_entity_poly.pdbx_strand_id
1 'polypeptide(L)'
;MADGPANSAHAALQNAYGVAAARGPVDGTLNSELSGAGGPTGLGPGLYDFVPGVVTNSGVLTLNGGPDAVWVFQVPSGLTLASGSRMEFTGGANACNVFWQIGSSASFGSDSFSVGTFMAHTSITMENRCRGRGSGTGRRCG
;
A
#
# COMPACT_ATOMS: atom_id res chain seq x y z
N MET A 1 9.77 26.41 21.10
CA MET A 1 10.26 25.10 20.63
C MET A 1 9.05 24.19 20.53
N ALA A 2 8.68 23.78 19.32
CA ALA A 2 7.59 22.86 18.92
C ALA A 2 7.18 23.33 17.51
N ASP A 3 7.38 22.65 16.40
CA ASP A 3 7.43 21.23 16.11
C ASP A 3 8.49 20.97 15.04
N GLY A 4 9.29 19.92 15.18
CA GLY A 4 10.13 19.46 14.08
C GLY A 4 9.28 18.97 12.90
N PRO A 5 9.80 18.95 11.67
CA PRO A 5 9.10 18.46 10.48
C PRO A 5 8.48 17.06 10.64
N ALA A 6 9.00 16.25 11.57
CA ALA A 6 8.44 14.94 11.94
C ALA A 6 7.02 15.00 12.54
N ASN A 7 6.70 16.02 13.36
CA ASN A 7 5.37 16.09 13.99
C ASN A 7 4.29 16.54 12.98
N SER A 8 4.64 17.46 12.08
CA SER A 8 3.78 17.87 10.95
C SER A 8 3.54 16.71 9.97
N ALA A 9 4.56 15.90 9.68
CA ALA A 9 4.42 14.72 8.84
C ALA A 9 3.49 13.66 9.48
N HIS A 10 3.58 13.46 10.79
CA HIS A 10 2.71 12.53 11.52
C HIS A 10 1.25 13.00 11.51
N ALA A 11 0.99 14.29 11.73
CA ALA A 11 -0.35 14.87 11.65
C ALA A 11 -0.95 14.78 10.22
N ALA A 12 -0.12 15.03 9.19
CA ALA A 12 -0.54 14.89 7.79
C ALA A 12 -0.90 13.43 7.45
N LEU A 13 -0.14 12.46 7.96
CA LEU A 13 -0.43 11.03 7.78
C LEU A 13 -1.74 10.61 8.46
N GLN A 14 -1.99 11.08 9.69
CA GLN A 14 -3.26 10.81 10.38
C GLN A 14 -4.46 11.40 9.65
N ASN A 15 -4.33 12.61 9.11
CA ASN A 15 -5.37 13.23 8.29
C ASN A 15 -5.59 12.44 6.99
N ALA A 16 -4.51 12.06 6.29
CA ALA A 16 -4.60 11.22 5.09
C ALA A 16 -5.25 9.87 5.36
N TYR A 17 -4.95 9.23 6.50
CA TYR A 17 -5.62 8.01 6.96
C TYR A 17 -7.12 8.25 7.17
N GLY A 18 -7.50 9.32 7.88
CA GLY A 18 -8.90 9.67 8.12
C GLY A 18 -9.67 9.97 6.83
N VAL A 19 -9.07 10.72 5.92
CA VAL A 19 -9.63 11.00 4.58
C VAL A 19 -9.78 9.71 3.77
N ALA A 20 -8.76 8.85 3.77
CA ALA A 20 -8.81 7.57 3.06
C ALA A 20 -9.87 6.63 3.65
N ALA A 21 -10.01 6.56 4.97
CA ALA A 21 -11.01 5.73 5.65
C ALA A 21 -12.45 6.25 5.46
N ALA A 22 -12.62 7.57 5.33
CA ALA A 22 -13.92 8.20 5.11
C ALA A 22 -14.32 8.30 3.63
N ARG A 23 -13.43 7.93 2.69
CA ARG A 23 -13.74 7.95 1.26
C ARG A 23 -14.82 6.93 0.94
N GLY A 24 -15.77 7.35 0.13
CA GLY A 24 -16.84 6.53 -0.44
C GLY A 24 -17.63 7.37 -1.46
N PRO A 25 -18.45 6.75 -2.33
CA PRO A 25 -18.65 5.30 -2.48
C PRO A 25 -17.41 4.58 -3.03
N VAL A 26 -17.26 3.29 -2.70
CA VAL A 26 -16.19 2.44 -3.23
C VAL A 26 -16.50 1.99 -4.66
N ASP A 27 -15.46 1.86 -5.49
CA ASP A 27 -15.54 1.40 -6.87
C ASP A 27 -15.69 -0.13 -6.95
N GLY A 28 -15.27 -0.85 -5.89
CA GLY A 28 -15.52 -2.28 -5.77
C GLY A 28 -15.04 -2.88 -4.45
N THR A 29 -15.65 -4.00 -4.08
CA THR A 29 -15.27 -4.78 -2.91
C THR A 29 -14.46 -6.00 -3.33
N LEU A 30 -13.25 -6.10 -2.79
CA LEU A 30 -12.32 -7.20 -3.04
C LEU A 30 -12.45 -8.30 -1.98
N ASN A 31 -12.07 -9.52 -2.36
CA ASN A 31 -11.95 -10.63 -1.42
C ASN A 31 -10.72 -10.48 -0.53
N SER A 32 -10.62 -11.30 0.51
CA SER A 32 -9.47 -11.32 1.41
C SER A 32 -8.15 -11.73 0.73
N GLU A 33 -8.16 -12.27 -0.50
CA GLU A 33 -6.95 -12.56 -1.27
C GLU A 33 -6.78 -11.56 -2.42
N LEU A 34 -5.65 -10.86 -2.42
CA LEU A 34 -5.29 -9.84 -3.41
C LEU A 34 -4.68 -10.42 -4.68
N SER A 35 -4.06 -11.60 -4.61
CA SER A 35 -3.41 -12.15 -5.81
C SER A 35 -4.44 -12.40 -6.92
N GLY A 36 -4.12 -11.95 -8.12
CA GLY A 36 -5.04 -12.02 -9.26
C GLY A 36 -6.26 -11.09 -9.18
N ALA A 37 -6.32 -10.15 -8.23
CA ALA A 37 -7.37 -9.13 -8.22
C ALA A 37 -7.37 -8.33 -9.54
N GLY A 38 -8.56 -8.10 -10.10
CA GLY A 38 -8.72 -7.53 -11.44
C GLY A 38 -8.52 -8.52 -12.60
N GLY A 39 -8.27 -9.80 -12.32
CA GLY A 39 -8.19 -10.86 -13.32
C GLY A 39 -7.01 -10.67 -14.30
N PRO A 40 -7.14 -11.17 -15.55
CA PRO A 40 -6.03 -11.16 -16.52
C PRO A 40 -5.59 -9.75 -16.95
N THR A 41 -6.44 -8.74 -16.75
CA THR A 41 -6.15 -7.34 -17.07
C THR A 41 -5.47 -6.59 -15.94
N GLY A 42 -5.42 -7.15 -14.73
CA GLY A 42 -5.03 -6.44 -13.53
C GLY A 42 -6.11 -5.49 -13.01
N LEU A 43 -5.90 -5.00 -11.80
CA LEU A 43 -6.82 -4.12 -11.10
C LEU A 43 -6.68 -2.68 -11.60
N GLY A 44 -7.78 -2.12 -12.11
CA GLY A 44 -7.86 -0.73 -12.54
C GLY A 44 -7.76 0.27 -11.37
N PRO A 45 -7.56 1.57 -11.63
CA PRO A 45 -7.58 2.60 -10.60
C PRO A 45 -8.95 2.71 -9.94
N GLY A 46 -8.95 3.01 -8.65
CA GLY A 46 -10.18 3.15 -7.87
C GLY A 46 -9.97 3.10 -6.37
N LEU A 47 -11.07 3.30 -5.66
CA LEU A 47 -11.22 3.06 -4.24
C LEU A 47 -11.80 1.67 -4.01
N TYR A 48 -11.06 0.81 -3.31
CA TYR A 48 -11.43 -0.56 -3.03
C TYR A 48 -11.54 -0.82 -1.54
N ASP A 49 -12.66 -1.38 -1.10
CA ASP A 49 -12.78 -2.00 0.22
C ASP A 49 -12.60 -3.52 0.11
N PHE A 50 -12.58 -4.17 1.27
CA PHE A 50 -12.45 -5.62 1.36
C PHE A 50 -13.56 -6.20 2.22
N VAL A 51 -13.92 -7.43 1.92
CA VAL A 51 -14.73 -8.24 2.83
C VAL A 51 -14.11 -8.26 4.24
N PRO A 52 -14.92 -8.33 5.30
CA PRO A 52 -14.42 -8.33 6.67
C PRO A 52 -13.40 -9.45 6.89
N GLY A 53 -12.22 -9.11 7.42
CA GLY A 53 -11.17 -10.09 7.72
C GLY A 53 -9.76 -9.55 7.47
N VAL A 54 -8.79 -10.44 7.63
CA VAL A 54 -7.39 -10.17 7.27
C VAL A 54 -7.25 -10.33 5.76
N VAL A 55 -6.68 -9.31 5.12
CA VAL A 55 -6.35 -9.33 3.69
C VAL A 55 -4.96 -9.93 3.53
N THR A 56 -4.80 -10.82 2.56
CA THR A 56 -3.56 -11.49 2.23
C THR A 56 -3.21 -11.28 0.76
N ASN A 57 -1.92 -11.18 0.45
CA ASN A 57 -1.42 -11.36 -0.91
C ASN A 57 -0.40 -12.50 -0.92
N SER A 58 -0.76 -13.61 -1.54
CA SER A 58 0.07 -14.80 -1.67
C SER A 58 0.80 -14.93 -3.00
N GLY A 59 0.57 -13.99 -3.93
CA GLY A 59 1.06 -14.08 -5.29
C GLY A 59 1.30 -12.70 -5.92
N VAL A 60 0.77 -12.50 -7.13
CA VAL A 60 0.95 -11.28 -7.91
C VAL A 60 -0.30 -10.43 -7.84
N LEU A 61 -0.16 -9.18 -7.41
CA LEU A 61 -1.16 -8.14 -7.60
C LEU A 61 -0.69 -7.25 -8.75
N THR A 62 -1.43 -7.21 -9.85
CA THR A 62 -1.14 -6.32 -10.97
C THR A 62 -2.06 -5.11 -10.90
N LEU A 63 -1.47 -3.91 -10.80
CA LEU A 63 -2.18 -2.63 -10.86
C LEU A 63 -2.01 -2.06 -12.27
N ASN A 64 -3.12 -1.93 -12.98
CA ASN A 64 -3.12 -1.50 -14.38
C ASN A 64 -3.73 -0.11 -14.51
N GLY A 65 -2.92 0.87 -14.90
CA GLY A 65 -3.38 2.24 -15.09
C GLY A 65 -2.32 3.17 -15.65
N GLY A 66 -2.72 4.37 -16.03
CA GLY A 66 -1.82 5.43 -16.49
C GLY A 66 -0.99 6.08 -15.38
N PRO A 67 -0.13 7.04 -15.70
CA PRO A 67 0.72 7.75 -14.71
C PRO A 67 -0.08 8.51 -13.64
N ASP A 68 -1.29 8.95 -13.98
CA ASP A 68 -2.21 9.65 -13.08
C ASP A 68 -3.20 8.71 -12.36
N ALA A 69 -3.08 7.39 -12.56
CA ALA A 69 -3.94 6.40 -11.94
C ALA A 69 -3.68 6.34 -10.44
N VAL A 70 -4.76 6.28 -9.64
CA VAL A 70 -4.73 6.27 -8.18
C VAL A 70 -5.46 5.04 -7.67
N TRP A 71 -4.87 4.38 -6.67
CA TRP A 71 -5.47 3.25 -5.95
C TRP A 71 -5.55 3.58 -4.48
N VAL A 72 -6.72 3.40 -3.89
CA VAL A 72 -6.93 3.51 -2.45
C VAL A 72 -7.54 2.21 -1.95
N PHE A 73 -6.86 1.55 -1.03
CA PHE A 73 -7.28 0.29 -0.42
C PHE A 73 -7.69 0.51 1.03
N GLN A 74 -8.94 0.23 1.36
CA GLN A 74 -9.50 0.30 2.71
C GLN A 74 -9.55 -1.11 3.32
N VAL A 75 -8.48 -1.51 3.99
CA VAL A 75 -8.36 -2.81 4.64
C VAL A 75 -8.99 -2.74 6.04
N PRO A 76 -10.11 -3.44 6.31
CA PRO A 76 -10.86 -3.29 7.56
C PRO A 76 -10.12 -3.83 8.79
N SER A 77 -9.21 -4.79 8.60
CA SER A 77 -8.40 -5.38 9.67
C SER A 77 -6.91 -5.37 9.28
N GLY A 78 -6.26 -6.52 9.25
CA GLY A 78 -4.83 -6.64 8.96
C GLY A 78 -4.54 -6.87 7.49
N LEU A 79 -3.32 -6.51 7.07
CA LEU A 79 -2.76 -6.83 5.76
C LEU A 79 -1.57 -7.78 5.93
N THR A 80 -1.54 -8.87 5.19
CA THR A 80 -0.42 -9.83 5.17
C THR A 80 0.09 -10.02 3.75
N LEU A 81 1.33 -9.65 3.47
CA LEU A 81 1.98 -10.02 2.22
C LEU A 81 2.81 -11.27 2.46
N ALA A 82 2.47 -12.39 1.83
CA ALA A 82 3.18 -13.64 2.00
C ALA A 82 4.59 -13.55 1.39
N SER A 83 5.47 -14.47 1.78
CA SER A 83 6.82 -14.55 1.23
C SER A 83 6.80 -14.74 -0.29
N GLY A 84 7.60 -13.96 -1.01
CA GLY A 84 7.65 -13.98 -2.48
C GLY A 84 6.45 -13.36 -3.20
N SER A 85 5.49 -12.78 -2.47
CA SER A 85 4.41 -11.99 -3.08
C SER A 85 4.97 -10.75 -3.77
N ARG A 86 4.31 -10.30 -4.84
CA ARG A 86 4.77 -9.16 -5.65
C ARG A 86 3.63 -8.28 -6.09
N MET A 87 3.91 -6.99 -6.16
CA MET A 87 3.04 -5.97 -6.73
C MET A 87 3.68 -5.46 -8.02
N GLU A 88 2.94 -5.56 -9.12
CA GLU A 88 3.39 -5.16 -10.45
C GLU A 88 2.53 -4.02 -10.98
N PHE A 89 3.14 -3.12 -11.74
CA PHE A 89 2.46 -2.00 -12.40
C PHE A 89 2.52 -2.16 -13.90
N THR A 90 1.39 -1.93 -14.56
CA THR A 90 1.28 -1.87 -16.02
C THR A 90 0.64 -0.55 -16.44
N GLY A 91 0.82 -0.16 -17.71
CA GLY A 91 0.21 1.06 -18.27
C GLY A 91 0.90 2.39 -17.92
N GLY A 92 2.04 2.34 -17.21
CA GLY A 92 2.76 3.55 -16.76
C GLY A 92 2.36 4.05 -15.37
N ALA A 93 1.63 3.23 -14.61
CA ALA A 93 1.22 3.51 -13.25
C ALA A 93 2.39 3.85 -12.31
N ASN A 94 2.15 4.80 -11.42
CA ASN A 94 3.12 5.26 -10.44
C ASN A 94 2.83 4.67 -9.05
N ALA A 95 3.85 4.04 -8.45
CA ALA A 95 3.79 3.52 -7.09
C ALA A 95 3.42 4.58 -6.04
N CYS A 96 3.75 5.85 -6.28
CA CYS A 96 3.41 6.96 -5.39
C CYS A 96 1.88 7.20 -5.29
N ASN A 97 1.10 6.70 -6.25
CA ASN A 97 -0.35 6.88 -6.28
C ASN A 97 -1.12 5.71 -5.67
N VAL A 98 -0.44 4.83 -4.93
CA VAL A 98 -1.06 3.70 -4.24
C VAL A 98 -1.08 3.97 -2.74
N PHE A 99 -2.28 3.96 -2.16
CA PHE A 99 -2.52 4.24 -0.74
C PHE A 99 -3.23 3.06 -0.08
N TRP A 100 -2.70 2.62 1.05
CA TRP A 100 -3.26 1.54 1.85
C TRP A 100 -3.64 2.07 3.22
N GLN A 101 -4.94 2.08 3.52
CA GLN A 101 -5.47 2.33 4.85
C GLN A 101 -5.74 0.97 5.50
N ILE A 102 -5.10 0.69 6.64
CA ILE A 102 -5.14 -0.62 7.29
C ILE A 102 -5.66 -0.44 8.72
N GLY A 103 -6.80 -1.08 9.02
CA GLY A 103 -7.52 -0.93 10.28
C GLY A 103 -6.80 -1.50 11.50
N SER A 104 -5.86 -2.42 11.31
CA SER A 104 -4.98 -2.91 12.36
C SER A 104 -3.50 -2.84 11.94
N SER A 105 -2.87 -3.98 11.66
CA SER A 105 -1.44 -4.12 11.40
C SER A 105 -1.13 -4.68 10.02
N ALA A 106 0.03 -4.30 9.49
CA ALA A 106 0.56 -4.84 8.24
C ALA A 106 1.76 -5.76 8.51
N SER A 107 1.78 -6.93 7.90
CA SER A 107 2.87 -7.91 7.99
C SER A 107 3.43 -8.20 6.60
N PHE A 108 4.73 -8.05 6.43
CA PHE A 108 5.42 -8.29 5.15
C PHE A 108 6.36 -9.47 5.30
N GLY A 109 6.08 -10.56 4.60
CA GLY A 109 6.90 -11.76 4.58
C GLY A 109 8.21 -11.59 3.81
N SER A 110 9.07 -12.61 3.95
CA SER A 110 10.41 -12.63 3.35
C SER A 110 10.37 -12.54 1.81
N ASP A 111 11.26 -11.75 1.21
CA ASP A 111 11.35 -11.58 -0.25
C ASP A 111 10.03 -11.11 -0.92
N SER A 112 9.12 -10.50 -0.15
CA SER A 112 7.95 -9.81 -0.72
C SER A 112 8.34 -8.47 -1.34
N PHE A 113 7.77 -8.15 -2.49
CA PHE A 113 7.93 -6.86 -3.14
C PHE A 113 6.61 -6.08 -3.09
N SER A 114 6.64 -4.96 -2.37
CA SER A 114 5.47 -4.11 -2.13
C SER A 114 5.80 -2.65 -2.31
N VAL A 115 4.79 -1.88 -2.72
CA VAL A 115 4.93 -0.54 -3.27
C VAL A 115 3.67 0.25 -2.95
N GLY A 116 3.85 1.50 -2.52
CA GLY A 116 2.77 2.37 -2.08
C GLY A 116 3.00 2.93 -0.68
N THR A 117 2.03 3.73 -0.23
CA THR A 117 2.01 4.33 1.11
C THR A 117 1.14 3.48 2.02
N PHE A 118 1.75 2.78 2.97
CA PHE A 118 1.06 1.93 3.95
C PHE A 118 0.78 2.70 5.24
N MET A 119 -0.49 2.84 5.58
CA MET A 119 -0.96 3.55 6.77
C MET A 119 -1.72 2.56 7.66
N ALA A 120 -1.02 1.97 8.63
CA ALA A 120 -1.59 1.05 9.60
C ALA A 120 -1.97 1.78 10.89
N HIS A 121 -3.12 1.43 11.46
CA HIS A 121 -3.58 2.00 12.73
C HIS A 121 -2.70 1.59 13.92
N THR A 122 -2.20 0.35 13.94
CA THR A 122 -1.42 -0.17 15.07
C THR A 122 0.07 -0.32 14.77
N SER A 123 0.44 -1.14 13.80
CA SER A 123 1.86 -1.43 13.52
C SER A 123 2.12 -1.92 12.09
N ILE A 124 3.36 -1.71 11.64
CA ILE A 124 3.87 -2.23 10.37
C ILE A 124 5.10 -3.09 10.68
N THR A 125 5.04 -4.39 10.36
CA THR A 125 6.11 -5.36 10.59
C THR A 125 6.69 -5.80 9.26
N MET A 126 7.96 -5.47 9.00
CA MET A 126 8.67 -5.90 7.80
C MET A 126 9.67 -7.02 8.13
N GLU A 127 9.44 -8.24 7.65
CA GLU A 127 10.40 -9.33 7.76
C GLU A 127 11.54 -9.12 6.75
N ASN A 128 12.58 -8.45 7.24
CA ASN A 128 13.62 -7.87 6.42
C ASN A 128 14.57 -8.92 5.81
N ARG A 129 14.39 -9.21 4.51
CA ARG A 129 15.52 -9.20 3.56
C ARG A 129 15.47 -7.93 2.71
N CYS A 130 15.36 -6.76 3.33
CA CYS A 130 15.75 -5.54 2.63
C CYS A 130 17.24 -5.64 2.34
N ARG A 131 17.61 -6.03 1.13
CA ARG A 131 18.85 -5.51 0.54
C ARG A 131 18.61 -4.02 0.36
N GLY A 132 18.89 -3.26 1.43
CA GLY A 132 19.32 -1.90 1.28
C GLY A 132 20.53 -1.94 0.36
N ARG A 133 20.31 -1.67 -0.94
CA ARG A 133 21.39 -1.27 -1.81
C ARG A 133 21.88 0.03 -1.18
N GLY A 134 22.98 -0.09 -0.43
CA GLY A 134 23.49 1.01 0.37
C GLY A 134 23.70 2.25 -0.48
N SER A 135 23.31 3.39 0.05
CA SER A 135 24.02 4.62 -0.27
C SER A 135 24.68 5.08 1.03
N GLY A 136 25.92 4.63 1.21
CA GLY A 136 26.88 5.49 1.86
C GLY A 136 26.87 6.83 1.12
N THR A 137 26.72 7.91 1.89
CA THR A 137 27.28 9.24 1.63
C THR A 137 27.44 9.63 0.15
N GLY A 138 26.49 10.38 -0.41
CA GLY A 138 26.70 10.95 -1.75
C GLY A 138 25.53 11.78 -2.27
N ARG A 139 25.70 13.10 -2.22
CA ARG A 139 24.92 14.17 -2.88
C ARG A 139 24.52 13.73 -4.30
N ARG A 140 23.35 14.09 -4.86
CA ARG A 140 22.99 15.46 -5.22
C ARG A 140 21.49 15.55 -5.56
N CYS A 141 20.86 16.63 -5.10
CA CYS A 141 19.88 17.33 -5.92
C CYS A 141 20.64 18.07 -7.04
N GLY A 142 20.09 18.04 -8.25
CA GLY A 142 20.59 18.72 -9.44
C GLY A 142 19.95 18.13 -10.69
#